data_AF-A0A965YJY5-F1
#
_entry.id   AF-A0A965YJY5-F1
#
_cell.length_a   1.000
_cell.length_b   1.000
_cell.length_c   1.000
_cell.angle_alpha   90.00
_cell.angle_beta   90.00
_cell.angle_gamma   90.00
#
_symmetry.space_group_name_H-M   'P 1'
#
loop_
_entity.id
_entity.type
_entity.pdbx_description
1 polymer ?
#
loop_
_entity_poly.entity_id
_entity_poly.type
_entity_poly.pdbx_seq_one_letter_code
_entity_poly.pdbx_strand_id
1 'polypeptide(L)'
;NEKPTRDPKYYSAELSIKDLVLGGVSAIELIEKHGFKLSDLEAYFPVNPYEIQKTGTEVHYLGYYVKWHPQETYYYSVEHSDFMPNDHRTEGSFSKYSSLDDKIDWLHYHTTTIKFGIGRATYDSAQEIRNGDITREEGIALIKRFDGEFPEQYIKDCCNYMDISLQQYHDAIEKFRSPHLWEKNYGKWELKYPIWKEKK
;
A
#
# COMPACT_ATOMS: atom_id res chain seq x y z
N ASN A 1 -9.40 2.95 18.35
CA ASN A 1 -8.64 2.36 19.45
C ASN A 1 -9.11 2.96 20.75
N GLU A 2 -9.65 2.16 21.67
CA GLU A 2 -10.11 2.66 22.98
C GLU A 2 -8.95 2.96 23.93
N LYS A 3 -7.79 2.32 23.71
CA LYS A 3 -6.56 2.51 24.48
C LYS A 3 -5.43 3.03 23.59
N PRO A 4 -4.57 3.94 24.10
CA PRO A 4 -3.40 4.43 23.37
C PRO A 4 -2.30 3.38 23.25
N THR A 5 -2.24 2.44 24.20
CA THR A 5 -1.17 1.44 24.28
C THR A 5 -1.43 0.24 23.39
N ARG A 6 -0.34 -0.27 22.79
CA ARG A 6 -0.32 -1.53 22.04
C ARG A 6 -0.13 -2.69 23.01
N ASP A 7 -0.84 -3.78 22.76
CA ASP A 7 -0.69 -5.03 23.53
C ASP A 7 0.74 -5.59 23.34
N PRO A 8 1.48 -5.87 24.43
CA PRO A 8 2.86 -6.38 24.39
C PRO A 8 3.11 -7.57 23.48
N LYS A 9 2.10 -8.43 23.27
CA LYS A 9 2.23 -9.60 22.38
C LYS A 9 2.57 -9.24 20.93
N TYR A 10 2.37 -7.98 20.52
CA TYR A 10 2.64 -7.54 19.15
C TYR A 10 4.04 -6.96 18.93
N TYR A 11 4.85 -6.78 19.98
CA TYR A 11 6.20 -6.22 19.88
C TYR A 11 7.22 -6.85 20.83
N SER A 12 6.78 -7.77 21.69
CA SER A 12 7.63 -8.54 22.58
C SER A 12 7.19 -10.00 22.58
N ALA A 13 8.16 -10.91 22.67
CA ALA A 13 7.90 -12.34 22.78
C ALA A 13 9.15 -13.05 23.32
N GLU A 14 8.92 -14.17 24.01
CA GLU A 14 9.97 -15.10 24.40
C GLU A 14 10.24 -16.06 23.24
N LEU A 15 10.88 -15.57 22.17
CA LEU A 15 11.26 -16.41 21.05
C LEU A 15 12.72 -16.83 21.17
N SER A 16 12.96 -18.13 20.97
CA SER A 16 14.31 -18.62 20.73
C SER A 16 14.66 -18.47 19.24
N ILE A 17 15.95 -18.53 18.90
CA ILE A 17 16.41 -18.56 17.50
C ILE A 17 15.76 -19.69 16.68
N LYS A 18 15.29 -20.77 17.34
CA LYS A 18 14.66 -21.90 16.67
C LYS A 18 13.26 -21.58 16.17
N ASP A 19 12.61 -20.60 16.78
CA ASP A 19 11.24 -20.20 16.49
C ASP A 19 11.18 -19.08 15.45
N LEU A 20 12.31 -18.43 15.16
CA LEU A 20 12.40 -17.33 14.21
C LEU A 20 12.38 -17.86 12.77
N VAL A 21 11.37 -17.43 12.01
CA VAL A 21 11.20 -17.72 10.59
C VAL A 21 11.09 -16.40 9.82
N LEU A 22 11.98 -16.20 8.85
CA LEU A 22 12.03 -15.01 8.00
C LEU A 22 11.81 -15.44 6.55
N GLY A 23 10.76 -14.91 5.91
CA GLY A 23 10.41 -15.27 4.54
C GLY A 23 10.12 -16.77 4.34
N GLY A 24 9.72 -17.48 5.39
CA GLY A 24 9.48 -18.93 5.37
C GLY A 24 10.71 -19.80 5.66
N VAL A 25 11.87 -19.21 5.91
CA VAL A 25 13.13 -19.92 6.23
C VAL A 25 13.48 -19.72 7.70
N SER A 26 13.91 -20.79 8.39
CA SER A 26 14.31 -20.69 9.80
C SER A 26 15.61 -19.90 9.96
N ALA A 27 15.77 -19.20 11.07
CA ALA A 27 17.00 -18.47 11.38
C ALA A 27 18.23 -19.40 11.46
N ILE A 28 18.06 -20.65 11.91
CA ILE A 28 19.13 -21.66 11.89
C ILE A 28 19.57 -21.93 10.45
N GLU A 29 18.63 -22.15 9.54
CA GLU A 29 18.96 -22.40 8.14
C GLU A 29 19.65 -21.22 7.47
N LEU A 30 19.24 -19.98 7.79
CA LEU A 30 19.91 -18.77 7.32
C LEU A 30 21.38 -18.74 7.75
N ILE A 31 21.67 -19.13 8.99
CA ILE A 31 23.04 -19.16 9.50
C ILE A 31 23.84 -20.31 8.86
N GLU A 32 23.29 -21.52 8.88
CA GLU A 32 24.01 -22.73 8.48
C GLU A 32 24.19 -22.85 6.95
N LYS A 33 23.19 -22.46 6.16
CA LYS A 33 23.20 -22.65 4.70
C LYS A 33 23.46 -21.39 3.92
N HIS A 34 23.05 -20.23 4.44
CA HIS A 34 23.16 -18.95 3.73
C HIS A 34 24.28 -18.06 4.28
N GLY A 35 25.00 -18.50 5.33
CA GLY A 35 26.19 -17.83 5.84
C GLY A 35 25.92 -16.55 6.63
N PHE A 36 24.66 -16.32 7.05
CA PHE A 36 24.33 -15.21 7.94
C PHE A 36 24.91 -15.43 9.34
N LYS A 37 25.17 -14.34 10.06
CA LYS A 37 25.51 -14.38 11.48
C LYS A 37 24.27 -14.08 12.31
N LEU A 38 24.30 -14.50 13.58
CA LEU A 38 23.25 -14.14 14.53
C LEU A 38 23.06 -12.62 14.65
N SER A 39 24.17 -11.86 14.64
CA SER A 39 24.16 -10.39 14.66
C SER A 39 23.40 -9.77 13.49
N ASP A 40 23.38 -10.44 12.34
CA ASP A 40 22.67 -9.95 11.15
C ASP A 40 21.15 -10.15 11.31
N LEU A 41 20.73 -11.04 12.21
CA LEU A 41 19.34 -11.37 12.49
C LEU A 41 18.79 -10.63 13.71
N GLU A 42 19.63 -10.00 14.54
CA GLU A 42 19.26 -9.35 15.80
C GLU A 42 18.11 -8.35 15.65
N ALA A 43 18.10 -7.56 14.59
CA ALA A 43 17.07 -6.56 14.31
C ALA A 43 15.67 -7.15 14.08
N TYR A 44 15.57 -8.44 13.79
CA TYR A 44 14.32 -9.15 13.54
C TYR A 44 13.81 -9.92 14.76
N PHE A 45 14.57 -9.99 15.85
CA PHE A 45 14.10 -10.60 17.08
C PHE A 45 13.08 -9.69 17.77
N PRO A 46 12.00 -10.26 18.33
CA PRO A 46 11.13 -9.50 19.20
C PRO A 46 11.90 -9.08 20.46
N VAL A 47 11.51 -7.94 21.05
CA VAL A 47 12.12 -7.50 22.30
C VAL A 47 11.75 -8.47 23.43
N ASN A 48 12.68 -8.73 24.34
CA ASN A 48 12.42 -9.56 25.52
C ASN A 48 11.36 -8.89 26.43
N PRO A 49 10.22 -9.56 26.73
CA PRO A 49 9.17 -9.00 27.58
C PRO A 49 9.65 -8.58 28.98
N TYR A 50 10.60 -9.30 29.58
CA TYR A 50 11.13 -8.97 30.90
C TYR A 50 11.96 -7.69 30.91
N GLU A 51 12.69 -7.42 29.83
CA GLU A 51 13.47 -6.18 29.70
C GLU A 51 12.54 -4.97 29.52
N ILE A 52 11.48 -5.11 28.72
CA ILE A 52 10.42 -4.08 28.57
C ILE A 52 9.75 -3.79 29.92
N GLN A 53 9.43 -4.84 30.69
CA GLN A 53 8.80 -4.68 32.00
C GLN A 53 9.73 -3.99 33.00
N LYS A 54 11.02 -4.34 32.98
CA LYS A 54 12.04 -3.77 33.87
C LYS A 54 12.27 -2.28 33.61
N THR A 55 12.27 -1.85 32.35
CA THR A 55 12.41 -0.44 31.98
C THR A 55 11.09 0.34 32.10
N GLY A 56 9.95 -0.34 32.20
CA GLY A 56 8.62 0.27 32.19
C GLY A 56 8.28 0.88 30.83
N THR A 57 8.81 0.32 29.73
CA THR A 57 8.59 0.87 28.38
C THR A 57 7.17 0.57 27.89
N GLU A 58 6.49 1.59 27.39
CA GLU A 58 5.16 1.46 26.78
C GLU A 58 5.21 1.81 25.28
N VAL A 59 4.48 1.04 24.47
CA VAL A 59 4.34 1.32 23.03
C VAL A 59 2.96 1.93 22.77
N HIS A 60 2.95 3.14 22.21
CA HIS A 60 1.72 3.88 21.95
C HIS A 60 1.44 4.01 20.46
N TYR A 61 0.15 4.03 20.09
CA TYR A 61 -0.28 4.45 18.77
C TYR A 61 -0.24 5.98 18.69
N LEU A 62 0.67 6.53 17.89
CA LEU A 62 0.77 7.99 17.68
C LEU A 62 -0.58 8.59 17.25
N GLY A 63 -1.32 7.89 16.40
CA GLY A 63 -2.65 8.29 15.92
C GLY A 63 -3.74 8.38 17.00
N TYR A 64 -3.45 7.99 18.26
CA TYR A 64 -4.32 8.23 19.41
C TYR A 64 -4.23 9.69 19.89
N TYR A 65 -3.05 10.30 19.76
CA TYR A 65 -2.77 11.66 20.25
C TYR A 65 -2.84 12.71 19.15
N VAL A 66 -2.47 12.31 17.93
CA VAL A 66 -2.44 13.19 16.77
C VAL A 66 -3.46 12.66 15.76
N LYS A 67 -4.34 13.54 15.29
CA LYS A 67 -5.27 13.19 14.21
C LYS A 67 -4.46 12.85 12.97
N TRP A 68 -4.65 11.64 12.44
CA TRP A 68 -3.98 11.23 11.22
C TRP A 68 -4.69 11.87 10.00
N HIS A 69 -4.09 12.92 9.46
CA HIS A 69 -4.59 13.63 8.28
C HIS A 69 -3.48 13.70 7.22
N PRO A 70 -3.54 12.88 6.15
CA PRO A 70 -2.46 12.81 5.17
C PRO A 70 -2.09 14.14 4.52
N GLN A 71 -3.07 14.99 4.21
CA GLN A 71 -2.80 16.28 3.61
C GLN A 71 -2.03 17.23 4.56
N GLU A 72 -2.40 17.28 5.84
CA GLU A 72 -1.66 18.04 6.86
C GLU A 72 -0.25 17.46 7.04
N THR A 73 -0.11 16.13 7.06
CA THR A 73 1.20 15.47 7.16
C THR A 73 2.09 15.80 5.96
N TYR A 74 1.52 15.84 4.76
CA TYR A 74 2.22 16.26 3.54
C TYR A 74 2.70 17.71 3.65
N TYR A 75 1.83 18.66 4.00
CA TYR A 75 2.24 20.06 4.15
C TYR A 75 3.29 20.26 5.24
N TYR A 76 3.10 19.61 6.40
CA TYR A 76 4.08 19.64 7.48
C TYR A 76 5.45 19.09 7.03
N SER A 77 5.46 17.99 6.28
CA SER A 77 6.69 17.40 5.77
C SER A 77 7.39 18.31 4.76
N VAL A 78 6.65 18.96 3.86
CA VAL A 78 7.21 19.93 2.91
C VAL A 78 7.77 21.17 3.62
N GLU A 79 7.13 21.63 4.69
CA GLU A 79 7.57 22.83 5.42
C GLU A 79 8.78 22.58 6.34
N HIS A 80 8.85 21.39 6.95
CA HIS A 80 9.81 21.10 8.02
C HIS A 80 10.88 20.07 7.65
N SER A 81 10.92 19.59 6.41
CA SER A 81 11.94 18.65 5.93
C SER A 81 12.29 18.92 4.47
N ASP A 82 13.26 18.17 3.94
CA ASP A 82 13.64 18.22 2.52
C ASP A 82 12.75 17.35 1.63
N PHE A 83 11.53 17.02 2.08
CA PHE A 83 10.59 16.22 1.30
C PHE A 83 10.14 16.96 0.04
N MET A 84 10.40 16.36 -1.11
CA MET A 84 9.94 16.85 -2.41
C MET A 84 8.83 15.94 -2.94
N PRO A 85 7.60 16.45 -3.17
CA PRO A 85 6.60 15.69 -3.89
C PRO A 85 7.04 15.44 -5.33
N ASN A 86 6.39 14.48 -5.98
CA ASN A 86 6.62 14.23 -7.39
C ASN A 86 6.23 15.45 -8.26
N ASP A 87 6.94 15.66 -9.37
CA ASP A 87 6.72 16.78 -10.30
C ASP A 87 5.36 16.66 -11.02
N HIS A 88 4.88 15.44 -11.17
CA HIS A 88 3.60 15.08 -11.74
C HIS A 88 2.79 14.19 -10.80
N ARG A 89 1.49 14.07 -11.06
CA ARG A 89 0.64 13.11 -10.34
C ARG A 89 1.08 11.67 -10.60
N THR A 90 0.80 10.79 -9.66
CA THR A 90 0.96 9.35 -9.85
C THR A 90 -0.13 8.81 -10.77
N GLU A 91 0.22 7.93 -11.71
CA GLU A 91 -0.75 7.24 -12.57
C GLU A 91 -1.76 6.46 -11.71
N GLY A 92 -3.04 6.56 -12.05
CA GLY A 92 -4.13 6.00 -11.25
C GLY A 92 -4.58 6.88 -10.09
N SER A 93 -3.93 8.02 -9.83
CA SER A 93 -4.28 8.98 -8.77
C SER A 93 -4.17 10.44 -9.24
N PHE A 94 -4.74 11.33 -8.43
CA PHE A 94 -4.59 12.78 -8.52
C PHE A 94 -3.53 13.31 -7.53
N SER A 95 -3.04 12.47 -6.61
CA SER A 95 -1.99 12.80 -5.65
C SER A 95 -0.60 12.75 -6.27
N LYS A 96 0.33 13.44 -5.62
CA LYS A 96 1.75 13.54 -5.99
C LYS A 96 2.72 13.23 -4.84
N TYR A 97 2.21 12.85 -3.66
CA TYR A 97 3.02 12.77 -2.45
C TYR A 97 2.96 11.41 -1.75
N SER A 98 2.01 10.55 -2.12
CA SER A 98 1.86 9.21 -1.50
C SER A 98 2.59 8.15 -2.32
N SER A 99 3.10 7.12 -1.62
CA SER A 99 3.74 5.92 -2.19
C SER A 99 4.60 6.18 -3.43
N LEU A 100 5.70 6.90 -3.23
CA LEU A 100 6.64 7.29 -4.29
C LEU A 100 7.92 6.43 -4.31
N ASP A 101 8.10 5.60 -3.29
CA ASP A 101 9.32 4.84 -2.99
C ASP A 101 9.35 3.44 -3.59
N ASP A 102 8.24 2.96 -4.17
CA ASP A 102 8.15 1.64 -4.83
C ASP A 102 7.56 1.76 -6.25
N LYS A 103 8.25 1.15 -7.22
CA LYS A 103 7.80 1.06 -8.63
C LYS A 103 6.64 0.08 -8.82
N ILE A 104 6.52 -0.93 -7.96
CA ILE A 104 5.47 -1.95 -8.03
C ILE A 104 4.10 -1.34 -7.71
N ASP A 105 4.03 -0.24 -6.97
CA ASP A 105 2.77 0.40 -6.60
C ASP A 105 1.90 0.78 -7.80
N TRP A 106 2.52 1.26 -8.88
CA TRP A 106 1.83 1.57 -10.14
C TRP A 106 1.11 0.34 -10.71
N LEU A 107 1.80 -0.81 -10.70
CA LEU A 107 1.22 -2.09 -11.11
C LEU A 107 0.16 -2.59 -10.12
N HIS A 108 0.40 -2.44 -8.82
CA HIS A 108 -0.51 -2.85 -7.75
C HIS A 108 -1.88 -2.19 -7.90
N TYR A 109 -1.93 -0.87 -8.07
CA TYR A 109 -3.21 -0.17 -8.18
C TYR A 109 -3.92 -0.40 -9.50
N HIS A 110 -3.19 -0.51 -10.62
CA HIS A 110 -3.81 -0.87 -11.90
C HIS A 110 -4.44 -2.28 -11.86
N THR A 111 -3.73 -3.26 -11.31
CA THR A 111 -4.26 -4.63 -11.16
C THR A 111 -5.39 -4.71 -10.12
N THR A 112 -5.36 -3.86 -9.09
CA THR A 112 -6.45 -3.68 -8.13
C THR A 112 -7.72 -3.20 -8.83
N THR A 113 -7.63 -2.20 -9.72
CA THR A 113 -8.76 -1.79 -10.55
C THR A 113 -9.27 -2.95 -11.39
N ILE A 114 -8.41 -3.65 -12.13
CA ILE A 114 -8.82 -4.79 -12.97
C ILE A 114 -9.59 -5.85 -12.17
N LYS A 115 -9.11 -6.20 -10.98
CA LYS A 115 -9.67 -7.27 -10.16
C LYS A 115 -10.96 -6.87 -9.44
N PHE A 116 -11.01 -5.65 -8.91
CA PHE A 116 -12.07 -5.22 -7.97
C PHE A 116 -12.96 -4.09 -8.48
N GLY A 117 -12.61 -3.47 -9.61
CA GLY A 117 -13.35 -2.34 -10.17
C GLY A 117 -13.13 -1.01 -9.45
N ILE A 118 -12.19 -0.96 -8.51
CA ILE A 118 -11.78 0.25 -7.77
C ILE A 118 -10.26 0.36 -7.79
N GLY A 119 -9.75 1.59 -7.92
CA GLY A 119 -8.32 1.88 -8.01
C GLY A 119 -7.84 2.83 -6.93
N ARG A 120 -6.63 3.36 -7.15
CA ARG A 120 -5.97 4.28 -6.23
C ARG A 120 -6.77 5.55 -5.99
N ALA A 121 -7.32 6.17 -7.04
CA ALA A 121 -8.13 7.38 -6.90
C ALA A 121 -9.39 7.11 -6.06
N THR A 122 -10.00 5.93 -6.13
CA THR A 122 -11.09 5.56 -5.20
C THR A 122 -10.63 5.55 -3.75
N TYR A 123 -9.48 4.95 -3.43
CA TYR A 123 -8.95 4.95 -2.06
C TYR A 123 -8.64 6.36 -1.57
N ASP A 124 -7.94 7.15 -2.38
CA ASP A 124 -7.53 8.52 -2.06
C ASP A 124 -8.77 9.42 -1.87
N SER A 125 -9.70 9.43 -2.82
CA SER A 125 -10.93 10.22 -2.72
C SER A 125 -11.79 9.79 -1.53
N ALA A 126 -11.92 8.49 -1.24
CA ALA A 126 -12.69 8.04 -0.10
C ALA A 126 -12.08 8.48 1.24
N GLN A 127 -10.75 8.59 1.33
CA GLN A 127 -10.07 9.11 2.50
C GLN A 127 -10.29 10.61 2.65
N GLU A 128 -10.07 11.39 1.59
CA GLU A 128 -10.24 12.84 1.59
C GLU A 128 -11.69 13.26 1.87
N ILE A 129 -12.69 12.52 1.36
CA ILE A 129 -14.11 12.75 1.71
C ILE A 129 -14.35 12.55 3.21
N ARG A 130 -13.78 11.50 3.82
CA ARG A 130 -13.95 11.25 5.26
C ARG A 130 -13.25 12.28 6.13
N ASN A 131 -12.16 12.86 5.63
CA ASN A 131 -11.43 13.92 6.30
C ASN A 131 -12.14 15.29 6.18
N GLY A 132 -12.97 15.46 5.14
CA GLY A 132 -13.66 16.70 4.83
C GLY A 132 -12.92 17.59 3.83
N ASP A 133 -11.90 17.06 3.15
CA ASP A 133 -11.04 17.81 2.21
C ASP A 133 -11.73 18.03 0.86
N ILE A 134 -12.53 17.04 0.42
CA ILE A 134 -13.30 17.09 -0.82
C ILE A 134 -14.73 16.61 -0.58
N THR A 135 -15.64 17.07 -1.44
CA THR A 135 -17.02 16.61 -1.50
C THR A 135 -17.12 15.24 -2.19
N ARG A 136 -18.25 14.55 -2.00
CA ARG A 136 -18.52 13.29 -2.69
C ARG A 136 -18.54 13.48 -4.22
N GLU A 137 -19.08 14.59 -4.68
CA GLU A 137 -19.18 14.93 -6.10
C GLU A 137 -17.80 15.11 -6.73
N GLU A 138 -16.89 15.79 -6.05
CA GLU A 138 -15.49 15.92 -6.46
C GLU A 138 -14.79 14.57 -6.48
N GLY A 139 -14.96 13.75 -5.44
CA GLY A 139 -14.40 12.40 -5.40
C GLY A 139 -14.89 11.52 -6.55
N ILE A 140 -16.18 11.54 -6.88
CA ILE A 140 -16.73 10.79 -8.03
C ILE A 140 -16.10 11.26 -9.34
N ALA A 141 -15.88 12.57 -9.50
CA ALA A 141 -15.25 13.13 -10.70
C ALA A 141 -13.77 12.71 -10.82
N LEU A 142 -13.02 12.68 -9.71
CA LEU A 142 -11.63 12.22 -9.65
C LEU A 142 -11.52 10.72 -9.97
N ILE A 143 -12.37 9.90 -9.35
CA ILE A 143 -12.45 8.46 -9.60
C ILE A 143 -12.68 8.19 -11.09
N LYS A 144 -13.70 8.81 -11.69
CA LYS A 144 -14.02 8.65 -13.11
C LYS A 144 -12.85 9.01 -14.03
N ARG A 145 -12.02 9.97 -13.61
CA ARG A 145 -10.92 10.49 -14.41
C ARG A 145 -9.65 9.64 -14.31
N PHE A 146 -9.36 9.08 -13.14
CA PHE A 146 -8.04 8.51 -12.85
C PHE A 146 -8.05 7.01 -12.56
N ASP A 147 -9.14 6.42 -12.07
CA ASP A 147 -9.14 4.98 -11.78
C ASP A 147 -8.97 4.15 -13.06
N GLY A 148 -8.06 3.17 -12.99
CA GLY A 148 -7.80 2.26 -14.11
C GLY A 148 -6.92 2.84 -15.21
N GLU A 149 -6.31 4.00 -14.97
CA GLU A 149 -5.21 4.48 -15.81
C GLU A 149 -4.10 3.43 -15.90
N PHE A 150 -3.55 3.29 -17.11
CA PHE A 150 -2.51 2.32 -17.38
C PHE A 150 -1.16 2.80 -16.82
N PRO A 151 -0.38 1.94 -16.15
CA PRO A 151 0.85 2.33 -15.46
C PRO A 151 2.05 2.42 -16.41
N GLU A 152 2.04 3.35 -17.37
CA GLU A 152 3.08 3.47 -18.39
C GLU A 152 4.48 3.69 -17.80
N GLN A 153 4.58 4.43 -16.69
CA GLN A 153 5.86 4.88 -16.15
C GLN A 153 6.79 3.71 -15.75
N TYR A 154 6.26 2.69 -15.07
CA TYR A 154 7.08 1.61 -14.50
C TYR A 154 6.69 0.20 -14.95
N ILE A 155 5.75 0.04 -15.88
CA ILE A 155 5.32 -1.29 -16.33
C ILE A 155 6.48 -2.13 -16.90
N LYS A 156 7.42 -1.50 -17.61
CA LYS A 156 8.59 -2.19 -18.17
C LYS A 156 9.51 -2.71 -17.08
N ASP A 157 9.78 -1.89 -16.06
CA ASP A 157 10.60 -2.29 -14.92
C ASP A 157 9.97 -3.47 -14.18
N CYS A 158 8.65 -3.42 -13.95
CA CYS A 158 7.92 -4.52 -13.31
C CYS A 158 7.94 -5.80 -14.15
N CYS A 159 7.73 -5.69 -15.47
CA CYS A 159 7.79 -6.83 -16.39
C CYS A 159 9.18 -7.47 -16.40
N ASN A 160 10.23 -6.65 -16.47
CA ASN A 160 11.61 -7.13 -16.41
C ASN A 160 11.93 -7.82 -15.07
N TYR A 161 11.45 -7.25 -13.96
CA TYR A 161 11.63 -7.85 -12.63
C TYR A 161 10.96 -9.23 -12.51
N MET A 162 9.79 -9.39 -13.10
CA MET A 162 9.03 -10.65 -13.11
C MET A 162 9.45 -11.63 -14.22
N ASP A 163 10.39 -11.25 -15.10
CA ASP A 163 10.80 -11.99 -16.29
C ASP A 163 9.62 -12.35 -17.21
N ILE A 164 8.76 -11.36 -17.49
CA ILE A 164 7.64 -11.48 -18.44
C ILE A 164 7.69 -10.40 -19.51
N SER A 165 7.15 -10.72 -20.68
CA SER A 165 6.87 -9.73 -21.71
C SER A 165 5.63 -8.90 -21.38
N LEU A 166 5.56 -7.69 -21.93
CA LEU A 166 4.36 -6.85 -21.85
C LEU A 166 3.12 -7.54 -22.46
N GLN A 167 3.31 -8.40 -23.47
CA GLN A 167 2.20 -9.18 -24.03
C GLN A 167 1.66 -10.21 -23.03
N GLN A 168 2.55 -10.96 -22.36
CA GLN A 168 2.14 -11.90 -21.30
C GLN A 168 1.40 -11.17 -20.17
N TYR A 169 1.84 -9.96 -19.84
CA TYR A 169 1.13 -9.10 -18.90
C TYR A 169 -0.31 -8.79 -19.38
N HIS A 170 -0.47 -8.31 -20.61
CA HIS A 170 -1.79 -8.03 -21.20
C HIS A 170 -2.69 -9.27 -21.26
N ASP A 171 -2.14 -10.42 -21.62
CA ASP A 171 -2.87 -11.69 -21.66
C ASP A 171 -3.30 -12.17 -20.27
N ALA A 172 -2.50 -11.86 -19.24
CA ALA A 172 -2.82 -12.18 -17.86
C ALA A 172 -3.98 -11.29 -17.35
N ILE A 173 -3.88 -9.96 -17.49
CA ILE A 173 -4.89 -9.04 -16.96
C ILE A 173 -6.28 -9.26 -17.56
N GLU A 174 -6.37 -9.70 -18.82
CA GLU A 174 -7.64 -9.99 -19.49
C GLU A 174 -8.43 -11.09 -18.75
N LYS A 175 -7.72 -12.07 -18.17
CA LYS A 175 -8.33 -13.20 -17.43
C LYS A 175 -8.80 -12.81 -16.02
N PHE A 176 -8.31 -11.70 -15.47
CA PHE A 176 -8.66 -11.26 -14.12
C PHE A 176 -9.84 -10.29 -14.06
N ARG A 177 -10.40 -9.91 -15.21
CA ARG A 177 -11.64 -9.11 -15.26
C ARG A 177 -12.84 -9.99 -14.96
N SER A 178 -13.43 -9.79 -13.78
CA SER A 178 -14.60 -10.58 -13.43
C SER A 178 -15.84 -10.16 -14.25
N PRO A 179 -16.59 -11.11 -14.85
CA PRO A 179 -17.75 -10.80 -15.69
C PRO A 179 -18.91 -10.08 -14.97
N HIS A 180 -18.95 -10.11 -13.64
CA HIS A 180 -19.98 -9.39 -12.87
C HIS A 180 -19.65 -7.89 -12.71
N LEU A 181 -18.38 -7.49 -12.86
CA LEU A 181 -17.93 -6.10 -12.75
C LEU A 181 -17.76 -5.46 -14.13
N TRP A 182 -17.23 -6.23 -15.09
CA TRP A 182 -16.75 -5.71 -16.36
C TRP A 182 -17.62 -6.15 -17.53
N GLU A 183 -17.78 -5.26 -18.49
CA GLU A 183 -18.33 -5.53 -19.82
C GLU A 183 -17.42 -4.94 -20.90
N LYS A 184 -17.33 -5.64 -22.04
CA LYS A 184 -16.49 -5.21 -23.16
C LYS A 184 -17.37 -4.60 -24.24
N ASN A 185 -17.37 -3.28 -24.34
CA ASN A 185 -18.14 -2.50 -25.31
C ASN A 185 -17.20 -1.99 -26.40
N TYR A 186 -17.41 -2.39 -27.66
CA TYR A 186 -16.59 -1.97 -28.81
C TYR A 186 -15.08 -2.14 -28.60
N GLY A 187 -14.68 -3.25 -27.96
CA GLY A 187 -13.28 -3.56 -27.66
C GLY A 187 -12.70 -2.86 -26.42
N LYS A 188 -13.46 -1.98 -25.75
CA LYS A 188 -13.05 -1.31 -24.51
C LYS A 188 -13.75 -1.94 -23.31
N TRP A 189 -13.00 -2.11 -22.22
CA TRP A 189 -13.55 -2.58 -20.95
C TRP A 189 -14.16 -1.42 -20.17
N GLU A 190 -15.40 -1.59 -19.74
CA GLU A 190 -16.13 -0.65 -18.89
C GLU A 190 -16.69 -1.37 -17.67
N LEU A 191 -16.82 -0.65 -16.56
CA LEU A 191 -17.57 -1.13 -15.41
C LEU A 191 -19.07 -1.12 -15.75
N LYS A 192 -19.77 -2.17 -15.34
CA LYS A 192 -21.23 -2.29 -15.48
C LYS A 192 -21.97 -1.25 -14.64
N TYR A 193 -21.53 -1.08 -13.40
CA TYR A 193 -22.16 -0.19 -12.41
C TYR A 193 -21.14 0.77 -11.80
N PRO A 194 -20.58 1.70 -12.58
CA PRO A 194 -19.64 2.67 -12.03
C PRO A 194 -20.38 3.72 -11.20
N ILE A 195 -19.75 4.16 -10.12
CA ILE A 195 -20.32 5.14 -9.18
C ILE A 195 -20.73 6.47 -9.84
N TRP A 196 -20.08 6.86 -10.94
CA TRP A 196 -20.41 8.07 -11.69
C TRP A 196 -21.63 7.94 -12.62
N LYS A 197 -22.21 6.74 -12.77
CA LYS A 197 -23.48 6.52 -13.48
C LYS A 197 -24.67 6.40 -12.51
N GLU A 198 -24.45 6.32 -11.20
CA GLU A 198 -25.54 6.29 -10.21
C GLU A 198 -26.31 7.62 -10.25
N LYS A 199 -27.59 7.56 -10.63
CA LYS A 199 -28.50 8.69 -10.44
C LYS A 199 -28.88 8.71 -8.95
N LYS A 200 -28.58 9.82 -8.27
CA LYS A 200 -29.10 10.10 -6.94
C LYS A 200 -30.62 10.09 -6.93
#